data_AF-A0A4Q3XJ65-F1
#
_entry.id   AF-A0A4Q3XJ65-F1
#
_cell.length_a   1.000
_cell.length_b   1.000
_cell.length_c   1.000
_cell.angle_alpha   90.00
_cell.angle_beta   90.00
_cell.angle_gamma   90.00
#
_symmetry.space_group_name_H-M   'P 1'
#
loop_
_entity.id
_entity.type
_entity.pdbx_description
1 polymer ?
#
loop_
_entity_poly.entity_id
_entity_poly.type
_entity_poly.pdbx_seq_one_letter_code
_entity_poly.pdbx_strand_id
1 'polypeptide(L)'
;MGDTHTTTSRMTPRATSQSAADGRPAQRLQKPSWKDGRLIAGVLLVILAMLAGALTLKQFDSSVEVLRAKRTLLPGDSVAASDLEVVKVRIDNGRKGYFGTGKKPTGTVLREVREGELVPTSAIGSAGEVNAKSIGLPVAGSQATALVRGSVVDVWVARRTPGSTGTNDFQRPTKEVQRATVHRVPTSGSGLGVSSGGDQVYVLVPDAKVATIIESVNGGAKVTLIPAAGSPMKGN
;
A
#
# COMPACT_ATOMS: atom_id res chain seq x y z
N MET A 1 -21.99 120.25 -52.42
CA MET A 1 -22.45 119.51 -51.23
C MET A 1 -22.01 118.07 -51.41
N GLY A 2 -21.05 117.53 -50.68
CA GLY A 2 -20.87 117.67 -49.23
C GLY A 2 -21.26 116.35 -48.57
N ASP A 3 -20.36 115.36 -48.70
CA ASP A 3 -19.80 114.52 -47.65
C ASP A 3 -20.71 113.70 -46.69
N THR A 4 -20.59 112.37 -46.89
CA THR A 4 -20.05 111.38 -45.92
C THR A 4 -20.83 110.87 -44.68
N HIS A 5 -20.48 109.60 -44.41
CA HIS A 5 -20.50 108.82 -43.16
C HIS A 5 -21.80 108.06 -42.85
N THR A 6 -21.88 106.74 -43.11
CA THR A 6 -21.25 105.58 -42.44
C THR A 6 -21.65 105.48 -40.97
N THR A 7 -22.21 104.32 -40.53
CA THR A 7 -21.83 103.56 -39.30
C THR A 7 -22.92 102.61 -38.78
N THR A 8 -22.59 101.30 -38.81
CA THR A 8 -22.78 100.28 -37.74
C THR A 8 -24.14 99.61 -37.49
N SER A 9 -24.14 98.26 -37.49
CA SER A 9 -24.27 97.41 -36.28
C SER A 9 -24.72 95.99 -36.70
N ARG A 10 -23.82 95.00 -36.71
CA ARG A 10 -23.57 93.99 -35.66
C ARG A 10 -24.50 92.77 -35.76
N MET A 11 -23.89 91.58 -35.66
CA MET A 11 -24.32 90.38 -34.90
C MET A 11 -24.14 89.08 -35.71
N THR A 12 -22.92 88.53 -35.75
CA THR A 12 -22.38 87.40 -34.94
C THR A 12 -22.54 86.03 -35.63
N PRO A 13 -21.44 85.28 -35.81
CA PRO A 13 -21.43 83.99 -36.49
C PRO A 13 -21.93 82.88 -35.57
N ARG A 14 -22.66 81.90 -36.10
CA ARG A 14 -22.89 80.63 -35.41
C ARG A 14 -22.21 79.49 -36.15
N ALA A 15 -21.07 79.11 -35.61
CA ALA A 15 -20.41 77.84 -35.86
C ALA A 15 -21.33 76.68 -35.46
N THR A 16 -21.55 75.73 -36.37
CA THR A 16 -21.91 74.37 -36.00
C THR A 16 -20.61 73.62 -35.75
N SER A 17 -20.25 73.60 -34.48
CA SER A 17 -19.12 72.84 -33.95
C SER A 17 -19.26 71.37 -34.30
N GLN A 18 -18.19 70.83 -34.88
CA GLN A 18 -17.85 69.41 -34.87
C GLN A 18 -17.99 68.88 -33.44
N SER A 19 -18.98 68.01 -33.20
CA SER A 19 -18.89 67.07 -32.09
C SER A 19 -17.91 65.99 -32.53
N ALA A 20 -16.64 66.20 -32.21
CA ALA A 20 -15.60 65.20 -32.30
C ALA A 20 -16.10 63.93 -31.62
N ALA A 21 -16.24 62.85 -32.39
CA ALA A 21 -16.27 61.51 -31.84
C ALA A 21 -14.93 61.33 -31.13
N ASP A 22 -14.97 61.30 -29.81
CA ASP A 22 -13.82 61.02 -28.95
C ASP A 22 -13.50 59.53 -29.05
N GLY A 23 -13.05 59.12 -30.24
CA GLY A 23 -12.55 57.80 -30.53
C GLY A 23 -11.22 57.67 -29.82
N ARG A 24 -11.23 57.11 -28.60
CA ARG A 24 -10.02 56.55 -28.01
C ARG A 24 -9.35 55.71 -29.10
N PRO A 25 -8.08 55.96 -29.46
CA PRO A 25 -7.45 55.21 -30.54
C PRO A 25 -7.52 53.73 -30.17
N ALA A 26 -8.28 52.96 -30.96
CA ALA A 26 -8.35 51.52 -30.80
C ALA A 26 -6.93 51.01 -31.01
N GLN A 27 -6.28 50.63 -29.91
CA GLN A 27 -4.91 50.13 -29.90
C GLN A 27 -4.92 48.83 -30.69
N ARG A 28 -4.58 48.93 -31.99
CA ARG A 28 -4.50 47.79 -32.89
C ARG A 28 -3.48 46.83 -32.30
N LEU A 29 -3.96 45.69 -31.81
CA LEU A 29 -3.14 44.55 -31.43
C LEU A 29 -2.30 44.17 -32.65
N GLN A 30 -1.05 44.61 -32.67
CA GLN A 30 -0.10 44.15 -33.66
C GLN A 30 0.06 42.65 -33.47
N LYS A 31 -0.13 41.90 -34.57
CA LYS A 31 0.08 40.47 -34.57
C LYS A 31 1.52 40.19 -34.14
N PRO A 32 1.74 39.26 -33.19
CA PRO A 32 3.08 38.95 -32.71
C PRO A 32 3.93 38.49 -33.90
N SER A 33 4.90 39.32 -34.27
CA SER A 33 5.83 39.00 -35.35
C SER A 33 6.79 37.96 -34.80
N TRP A 34 6.64 36.70 -35.22
CA TRP A 34 7.53 35.59 -34.87
C TRP A 34 9.00 35.79 -35.30
N LYS A 35 9.32 36.93 -35.94
CA LYS A 35 10.69 37.35 -36.29
C LYS A 35 11.32 38.32 -35.29
N ASP A 36 10.61 38.74 -34.24
CA ASP A 36 11.21 39.58 -33.21
C ASP A 36 12.18 38.75 -32.34
N GLY A 37 13.48 38.96 -32.55
CA GLY A 37 14.54 38.34 -31.76
C GLY A 37 14.37 38.54 -30.24
N ARG A 38 13.70 39.63 -29.83
CA ARG A 38 13.34 39.90 -28.44
C ARG A 38 12.27 38.94 -27.88
N LEU A 39 11.30 38.54 -28.72
CA LEU A 39 10.29 37.56 -28.35
C LEU A 39 10.90 36.16 -28.26
N ILE A 40 11.77 35.82 -29.21
CA ILE A 40 12.55 34.57 -29.18
C ILE A 40 13.42 34.50 -27.91
N ALA A 41 14.13 35.59 -27.58
CA ALA A 41 14.94 35.68 -26.36
C ALA A 41 14.10 35.54 -25.09
N GLY A 42 12.94 36.20 -25.02
CA GLY A 42 12.01 36.08 -23.89
C GLY A 42 11.49 34.66 -23.70
N VAL A 43 11.07 34.00 -24.80
CA VAL A 43 10.61 32.60 -24.78
C VAL A 43 11.74 31.65 -24.36
N LEU A 44 12.95 31.84 -24.89
CA LEU A 44 14.14 31.10 -24.48
C LEU A 44 14.38 31.22 -22.97
N LEU A 45 14.29 32.43 -22.43
CA LEU A 45 14.50 32.69 -21.00
C LEU A 45 13.44 31.97 -20.15
N VAL A 46 12.17 31.99 -20.56
CA VAL A 46 11.09 31.26 -19.88
C VAL A 46 11.33 29.75 -19.92
N ILE A 47 11.70 29.19 -21.08
CA ILE A 47 12.01 27.76 -21.21
C ILE A 47 13.19 27.40 -20.29
N LEU A 48 14.23 28.22 -20.25
CA LEU A 48 15.40 27.98 -19.42
C LEU A 48 15.05 28.02 -17.93
N ALA A 49 14.22 28.97 -17.51
CA ALA A 49 13.73 29.06 -16.14
C ALA A 49 12.85 27.84 -15.75
N MET A 50 11.99 27.38 -16.66
CA MET A 50 11.18 26.18 -16.45
C MET A 50 12.04 24.92 -16.32
N LEU A 51 13.04 24.76 -17.20
CA LEU A 51 13.98 23.64 -17.14
C LEU A 51 14.82 23.67 -15.86
N ALA A 52 15.35 24.84 -15.50
CA ALA A 52 16.08 25.04 -14.25
C ALA A 52 15.20 24.67 -13.04
N GLY A 53 13.98 25.20 -12.98
CA GLY A 53 13.03 24.87 -11.91
C GLY A 53 12.71 23.37 -11.84
N ALA A 54 12.48 22.72 -12.99
CA ALA A 54 12.20 21.29 -13.05
C ALA A 54 13.40 20.44 -12.59
N LEU A 55 14.63 20.83 -12.94
CA LEU A 55 15.86 20.16 -12.48
C LEU A 55 16.07 20.35 -10.98
N THR A 56 15.85 21.56 -10.47
CA THR A 56 15.93 21.84 -9.03
C THR A 56 14.93 21.02 -8.23
N LEU A 57 13.67 20.92 -8.69
CA LEU A 57 12.66 20.10 -8.02
C LEU A 57 13.03 18.60 -7.99
N LYS A 58 13.64 18.08 -9.05
CA LYS A 58 14.15 16.69 -9.08
C LYS A 58 15.27 16.46 -8.06
N GLN A 59 16.13 17.45 -7.82
CA GLN A 59 17.21 17.36 -6.84
C GLN A 59 16.69 17.24 -5.40
N PHE A 60 15.52 17.83 -5.11
CA PHE A 60 14.86 17.77 -3.80
C PHE A 60 13.91 16.59 -3.63
N ASP A 61 13.67 15.82 -4.70
CA ASP A 61 12.87 14.60 -4.64
C ASP A 61 13.71 13.45 -4.06
N SER A 62 13.80 13.39 -2.73
CA SER A 62 14.52 12.34 -1.99
C SER A 62 13.76 11.03 -1.85
N SER A 63 12.84 10.76 -2.77
CA SER A 63 12.08 9.51 -2.77
C SER A 63 12.85 8.40 -3.47
N VAL A 64 12.59 7.17 -3.04
CA VAL A 64 13.22 5.96 -3.56
C VAL A 64 12.14 4.97 -3.98
N GLU A 65 12.43 4.22 -5.04
CA GLU A 65 11.59 3.11 -5.47
C GLU A 65 11.96 1.85 -4.71
N VAL A 66 10.99 1.27 -4.02
CA VAL A 66 11.12 0.04 -3.23
C VAL A 66 9.97 -0.90 -3.51
N LEU A 67 10.12 -2.15 -3.11
CA LEU A 67 9.07 -3.16 -3.25
C LEU A 67 8.15 -3.16 -2.03
N ARG A 68 6.85 -3.23 -2.28
CA ARG A 68 5.78 -3.40 -1.28
C ARG A 68 5.08 -4.73 -1.52
N ALA A 69 4.66 -5.39 -0.45
CA ALA A 69 3.90 -6.63 -0.53
C ALA A 69 2.43 -6.33 -0.92
N LYS A 70 1.94 -6.99 -1.98
CA LYS A 70 0.54 -6.92 -2.44
C LYS A 70 -0.42 -7.77 -1.63
N ARG A 71 0.12 -8.71 -0.85
CA ARG A 71 -0.61 -9.60 0.06
C ARG A 71 0.27 -9.89 1.25
N THR A 72 -0.31 -10.37 2.34
CA THR A 72 0.47 -10.90 3.45
C THR A 72 1.32 -12.10 3.01
N LEU A 73 2.62 -11.99 3.23
CA LEU A 73 3.63 -13.03 3.03
C LEU A 73 3.96 -13.66 4.38
N LEU A 74 3.89 -14.99 4.47
CA LEU A 74 4.11 -15.73 5.71
C LEU A 74 5.47 -16.44 5.70
N PRO A 75 6.06 -16.71 6.88
CA PRO A 75 7.27 -17.52 6.96
C PRO A 75 7.11 -18.86 6.23
N GLY A 76 8.08 -19.20 5.37
CA GLY A 76 8.03 -20.36 4.50
C GLY A 76 7.47 -20.12 3.09
N ASP A 77 6.83 -18.97 2.84
CA ASP A 77 6.36 -18.62 1.50
C ASP A 77 7.54 -18.43 0.53
N SER A 78 7.38 -18.91 -0.70
CA SER A 78 8.22 -18.46 -1.81
C SER A 78 7.73 -17.10 -2.30
N VAL A 79 8.66 -16.18 -2.56
CA VAL A 79 8.32 -14.84 -3.04
C VAL A 79 8.16 -14.86 -4.55
N ALA A 80 6.95 -14.57 -5.05
CA ALA A 80 6.70 -14.39 -6.47
C ALA A 80 6.63 -12.90 -6.85
N ALA A 81 6.93 -12.58 -8.11
CA ALA A 81 6.77 -11.20 -8.61
C ALA A 81 5.32 -10.71 -8.57
N SER A 82 4.34 -11.61 -8.64
CA SER A 82 2.91 -11.30 -8.49
C SER A 82 2.55 -10.81 -7.10
N ASP A 83 3.37 -11.12 -6.09
CA ASP A 83 3.14 -10.74 -4.70
C ASP A 83 3.70 -9.35 -4.37
N LEU A 84 4.33 -8.69 -5.34
CA LEU A 84 5.10 -7.46 -5.15
C LEU A 84 4.61 -6.36 -6.09
N GLU A 85 4.69 -5.12 -5.61
CA GLU A 85 4.55 -3.92 -6.41
C GLU A 85 5.65 -2.91 -6.09
N VAL A 86 5.92 -2.05 -7.06
CA VAL A 86 6.88 -0.97 -6.91
C VAL A 86 6.15 0.25 -6.35
N VAL A 87 6.70 0.84 -5.30
CA VAL A 87 6.19 2.07 -4.70
C VAL A 87 7.29 3.09 -4.54
N LYS A 88 6.93 4.36 -4.72
CA LYS A 88 7.80 5.51 -4.53
C LYS A 88 7.53 6.10 -3.14
N VAL A 89 8.50 6.01 -2.25
CA VAL A 89 8.37 6.41 -0.84
C VAL A 89 9.55 7.26 -0.41
N ARG A 90 9.34 8.10 0.60
CA ARG A 90 10.41 8.89 1.23
C ARG A 90 10.81 8.21 2.54
N ILE A 91 12.04 7.71 2.61
CA ILE A 91 12.58 7.01 3.78
C ILE A 91 13.92 7.66 4.12
N ASP A 92 14.13 7.96 5.39
CA ASP A 92 15.42 8.42 5.89
C ASP A 92 16.47 7.32 5.68
N ASN A 93 17.64 7.70 5.14
CA ASN A 93 18.69 6.78 4.68
C ASN A 93 18.39 6.01 3.38
N GLY A 94 17.36 6.41 2.63
CA GLY A 94 17.07 5.89 1.28
C GLY A 94 16.59 4.42 1.27
N ARG A 95 17.05 3.62 0.31
CA ARG A 95 16.58 2.22 0.13
C ARG A 95 17.18 1.21 1.11
N LYS A 96 18.12 1.62 1.98
CA LYS A 96 18.96 0.70 2.76
C LYS A 96 18.07 -0.19 3.66
N GLY A 97 18.16 -1.50 3.50
CA GLY A 97 17.37 -2.48 4.26
C GLY A 97 16.05 -2.91 3.59
N TYR A 98 15.71 -2.38 2.43
CA TYR A 98 14.53 -2.76 1.65
C TYR A 98 14.91 -3.22 0.24
N PHE A 99 14.10 -4.10 -0.35
CA PHE A 99 14.28 -4.48 -1.74
C PHE A 99 13.86 -3.35 -2.68
N GLY A 100 14.69 -3.06 -3.68
CA GLY A 100 14.41 -2.11 -4.75
C GLY A 100 14.03 -2.79 -6.07
N THR A 101 13.77 -1.99 -7.10
CA THR A 101 13.34 -2.45 -8.43
C THR A 101 14.38 -3.29 -9.18
N GLY A 102 15.68 -3.08 -8.92
CA GLY A 102 16.76 -3.76 -9.65
C GLY A 102 17.08 -5.20 -9.22
N LYS A 103 16.88 -5.54 -7.94
CA LYS A 103 17.16 -6.89 -7.42
C LYS A 103 15.87 -7.49 -6.88
N LYS A 104 15.24 -8.35 -7.68
CA LYS A 104 14.05 -9.10 -7.24
C LYS A 104 14.44 -9.96 -6.03
N PRO A 105 13.62 -10.00 -4.97
CA PRO A 105 13.84 -10.92 -3.86
C PRO A 105 13.72 -12.35 -4.39
N THR A 106 14.77 -13.14 -4.16
CA THR A 106 14.80 -14.56 -4.46
C THR A 106 15.01 -15.29 -3.14
N GLY A 107 14.13 -16.23 -2.82
CA GLY A 107 14.24 -17.01 -1.59
C GLY A 107 12.91 -17.22 -0.90
N THR A 108 13.01 -17.52 0.38
CA THR A 108 11.91 -17.86 1.26
C THR A 108 11.72 -16.76 2.28
N VAL A 109 10.46 -16.45 2.56
CA VAL A 109 10.07 -15.48 3.58
C VAL A 109 10.43 -16.06 4.96
N LEU A 110 11.19 -15.32 5.76
CA LEU A 110 11.65 -15.73 7.10
C LEU A 110 10.73 -15.22 8.20
N ARG A 111 10.08 -14.08 7.98
CA ARG A 111 9.12 -13.46 8.91
C ARG A 111 7.90 -12.96 8.16
N GLU A 112 6.80 -12.80 8.87
CA GLU A 112 5.60 -12.17 8.30
C GLU A 112 5.92 -10.78 7.74
N VAL A 113 5.45 -10.52 6.52
CA VAL A 113 5.42 -9.20 5.88
C VAL A 113 3.98 -8.95 5.47
N ARG A 114 3.35 -7.93 6.05
CA ARG A 114 1.92 -7.67 5.82
C ARG A 114 1.67 -7.07 4.46
N GLU A 115 0.45 -7.22 3.95
CA GLU A 115 -0.01 -6.44 2.81
C GLU A 115 0.23 -4.94 3.06
N GLY A 116 0.76 -4.24 2.06
CA GLY A 116 1.12 -2.82 2.17
C GLY A 116 2.44 -2.55 2.88
N GLU A 117 3.09 -3.54 3.50
CA GLU A 117 4.41 -3.38 4.12
C GLU A 117 5.50 -3.34 3.04
N LEU A 118 6.50 -2.47 3.24
CA LEU A 118 7.71 -2.46 2.41
C LEU A 118 8.51 -3.71 2.68
N VAL A 119 9.01 -4.40 1.64
CA VAL A 119 9.66 -5.71 1.78
C VAL A 119 11.09 -5.56 2.28
N PRO A 120 11.41 -5.97 3.51
CA PRO A 120 12.73 -5.74 4.08
C PRO A 120 13.68 -6.85 3.65
N THR A 121 14.95 -6.51 3.44
CA THR A 121 15.95 -7.49 3.01
C THR A 121 16.18 -8.59 4.03
N SER A 122 15.99 -8.29 5.32
CA SER A 122 16.05 -9.27 6.40
C SER A 122 14.85 -10.22 6.47
N ALA A 123 13.77 -9.93 5.75
CA ALA A 123 12.60 -10.79 5.73
C ALA A 123 12.72 -11.94 4.74
N ILE A 124 13.72 -11.94 3.85
CA ILE A 124 13.90 -12.95 2.81
C ILE A 124 15.28 -13.59 3.00
N GLY A 125 15.30 -14.93 3.00
CA GLY A 125 16.52 -15.71 3.08
C GLY A 125 16.34 -17.08 2.48
N SER A 126 17.07 -18.06 2.99
CA SER A 126 16.97 -19.46 2.58
C SER A 126 15.89 -20.20 3.35
N ALA A 127 15.37 -21.29 2.76
CA ALA A 127 14.37 -22.13 3.42
C ALA A 127 14.87 -22.74 4.75
N GLY A 128 16.18 -22.95 4.91
CA GLY A 128 16.79 -23.49 6.13
C GLY A 128 16.82 -22.50 7.31
N GLU A 129 16.65 -21.20 7.05
CA GLU A 129 16.62 -20.16 8.09
C GLU A 129 15.22 -19.94 8.68
N VAL A 130 14.20 -20.63 8.14
CA VAL A 130 12.82 -20.53 8.65
C VAL A 130 12.69 -21.33 9.94
N ASN A 131 12.66 -20.63 11.07
CA ASN A 131 12.49 -21.20 12.41
C ASN A 131 11.04 -21.56 12.77
N ALA A 132 10.25 -21.98 11.78
CA ALA A 132 8.87 -22.42 11.97
C ALA A 132 8.52 -23.55 10.99
N LYS A 133 7.68 -24.48 11.45
CA LYS A 133 7.10 -25.54 10.63
C LYS A 133 5.59 -25.40 10.55
N SER A 134 5.03 -25.69 9.38
CA SER A 134 3.59 -25.70 9.15
C SER A 134 3.01 -27.04 9.61
N ILE A 135 2.22 -27.04 10.68
CA ILE A 135 1.58 -28.25 11.24
C ILE A 135 0.07 -28.15 11.06
N GLY A 136 -0.56 -29.22 10.55
CA GLY A 136 -2.02 -29.35 10.52
C GLY A 136 -2.56 -29.72 11.90
N LEU A 137 -3.44 -28.88 12.45
CA LEU A 137 -4.08 -29.11 13.74
C LEU A 137 -5.57 -29.43 13.54
N PRO A 138 -6.07 -30.53 14.10
CA PRO A 138 -7.50 -30.83 14.09
C PRO A 138 -8.23 -29.84 14.99
N VAL A 139 -9.19 -29.10 14.44
CA VAL A 139 -10.01 -28.13 15.18
C VAL A 139 -11.48 -28.29 14.85
N ALA A 140 -12.33 -27.68 15.67
CA ALA A 140 -13.76 -27.60 15.36
C ALA A 140 -14.00 -26.77 14.08
N GLY A 141 -14.88 -27.24 13.19
CA GLY A 141 -15.12 -26.57 11.90
C GLY A 141 -15.65 -25.13 12.03
N SER A 142 -16.38 -24.83 13.11
CA SER A 142 -16.80 -23.45 13.42
C SER A 142 -15.62 -22.52 13.71
N GLN A 143 -14.56 -23.02 14.36
CA GLN A 143 -13.33 -22.26 14.56
C GLN A 143 -12.55 -22.11 13.25
N ALA A 144 -12.44 -23.19 12.46
CA ALA A 144 -11.74 -23.15 11.18
C ALA A 144 -12.37 -22.13 10.21
N THR A 145 -13.70 -22.08 10.14
CA THR A 145 -14.44 -21.20 9.22
C THR A 145 -14.26 -19.71 9.54
N ALA A 146 -13.99 -19.35 10.80
CA ALA A 146 -13.75 -17.96 11.21
C ALA A 146 -12.33 -17.47 10.90
N LEU A 147 -11.38 -18.38 10.72
CA LEU A 147 -9.98 -18.05 10.48
C LEU A 147 -9.71 -17.80 8.99
N VAL A 148 -8.69 -16.99 8.73
CA VAL A 148 -8.14 -16.75 7.39
C VAL A 148 -6.62 -16.97 7.42
N ARG A 149 -6.01 -17.06 6.25
CA ARG A 149 -4.55 -17.06 6.15
C ARG A 149 -4.00 -15.76 6.76
N GLY A 150 -2.99 -15.88 7.61
CA GLY A 150 -2.43 -14.75 8.36
C GLY A 150 -3.14 -14.44 9.67
N SER A 151 -4.25 -15.13 10.02
CA SER A 151 -4.80 -15.05 11.39
C SER A 151 -3.74 -15.40 12.42
N VAL A 152 -3.71 -14.67 13.53
CA VAL A 152 -2.80 -14.91 14.64
C VAL A 152 -3.59 -15.55 15.78
N VAL A 153 -3.20 -16.74 16.20
CA VAL A 153 -3.92 -17.55 17.18
C VAL A 153 -3.01 -18.05 18.30
N ASP A 154 -3.54 -18.17 19.51
CA ASP A 154 -2.93 -18.96 20.57
C ASP A 154 -3.41 -20.42 20.44
N VAL A 155 -2.47 -21.36 20.48
CA VAL A 155 -2.75 -22.80 20.42
C VAL A 155 -2.86 -23.34 21.84
N TRP A 156 -4.06 -23.74 22.21
CA TRP A 156 -4.36 -24.37 23.49
C TRP A 156 -4.59 -25.87 23.30
N VAL A 157 -4.03 -26.65 24.21
CA VAL A 157 -4.06 -28.12 24.15
C VAL A 157 -4.58 -28.65 25.48
N ALA A 158 -5.66 -29.42 25.43
CA ALA A 158 -6.18 -30.17 26.56
C ALA A 158 -5.85 -31.66 26.35
N ARG A 159 -4.87 -32.18 27.08
CA ARG A 159 -4.43 -33.58 26.97
C ARG A 159 -5.44 -34.50 27.66
N ARG A 160 -5.55 -35.75 27.19
CA ARG A 160 -6.36 -36.76 27.85
C ARG A 160 -5.83 -37.06 29.24
N THR A 161 -6.73 -37.29 30.19
CA THR A 161 -6.35 -37.76 31.52
C THR A 161 -5.85 -39.21 31.41
N PRO A 162 -4.62 -39.53 31.87
CA PRO A 162 -4.10 -40.89 31.81
C PRO A 162 -5.01 -41.89 32.53
N GLY A 163 -5.25 -43.04 31.91
CA GLY A 163 -6.10 -44.10 32.47
C GLY A 163 -7.61 -43.82 32.39
N SER A 164 -8.04 -42.68 31.84
CA SER A 164 -9.46 -42.46 31.58
C SER A 164 -9.94 -43.20 30.33
N THR A 165 -11.09 -43.85 30.45
CA THR A 165 -11.85 -44.45 29.35
C THR A 165 -12.96 -43.53 28.83
N GLY A 166 -13.17 -42.37 29.48
CA GLY A 166 -14.18 -41.40 29.12
C GLY A 166 -13.83 -40.60 27.86
N THR A 167 -14.84 -40.27 27.06
CA THR A 167 -14.67 -39.50 25.81
C THR A 167 -14.34 -38.02 26.07
N ASN A 168 -14.65 -37.50 27.27
CA ASN A 168 -14.53 -36.08 27.62
C ASN A 168 -13.54 -35.79 28.77
N ASP A 169 -12.73 -36.76 29.15
CA ASP A 169 -11.80 -36.60 30.26
C ASP A 169 -10.49 -35.98 29.78
N PHE A 170 -10.45 -34.66 29.86
CA PHE A 170 -9.28 -33.85 29.52
C PHE A 170 -8.76 -33.12 30.76
N GLN A 171 -7.45 -32.99 30.82
CA GLN A 171 -6.76 -32.13 31.77
C GLN A 171 -7.04 -30.65 31.45
N ARG A 172 -6.69 -29.77 32.41
CA ARG A 172 -6.76 -28.32 32.19
C ARG A 172 -5.98 -27.95 30.93
N PRO A 173 -6.57 -27.19 29.98
CA PRO A 173 -5.87 -26.78 28.77
C PRO A 173 -4.63 -25.94 29.09
N THR A 174 -3.51 -26.23 28.44
CA THR A 174 -2.29 -25.44 28.48
C THR A 174 -2.07 -24.73 27.16
N LYS A 175 -1.56 -23.49 27.22
CA LYS A 175 -1.16 -22.75 26.03
C LYS A 175 0.21 -23.24 25.58
N GLU A 176 0.25 -24.02 24.51
CA GLU A 176 1.49 -24.63 24.02
C GLU A 176 2.25 -23.72 23.05
N VAL A 177 1.51 -22.94 22.24
CA VAL A 177 2.07 -21.97 21.31
C VAL A 177 1.33 -20.65 21.47
N GLN A 178 2.09 -19.58 21.65
CA GLN A 178 1.56 -18.22 21.70
C GLN A 178 1.73 -17.56 20.33
N ARG A 179 0.68 -16.86 19.87
CA ARG A 179 0.68 -16.06 18.64
C ARG A 179 1.20 -16.79 17.40
N ALA A 180 0.75 -18.03 17.23
CA ALA A 180 1.03 -18.83 16.05
C ALA A 180 0.26 -18.25 14.84
N THR A 181 0.88 -18.25 13.66
CA THR A 181 0.26 -17.70 12.45
C THR A 181 -0.39 -18.79 11.62
N VAL A 182 -1.64 -18.59 11.22
CA VAL A 182 -2.37 -19.52 10.35
C VAL A 182 -1.80 -19.45 8.94
N HIS A 183 -1.20 -20.55 8.50
CA HIS A 183 -0.59 -20.69 7.18
C HIS A 183 -1.63 -21.04 6.11
N ARG A 184 -2.55 -21.93 6.44
CA ARG A 184 -3.61 -22.40 5.53
C ARG A 184 -4.83 -22.81 6.35
N VAL A 185 -5.99 -22.35 5.92
CA VAL A 185 -7.30 -22.81 6.42
C VAL A 185 -7.86 -23.77 5.37
N PRO A 186 -8.48 -24.88 5.77
CA PRO A 186 -9.12 -25.77 4.82
C PRO A 186 -10.25 -25.00 4.14
N THR A 187 -10.22 -24.94 2.82
CA THR A 187 -11.39 -24.51 2.05
C THR A 187 -12.42 -25.61 2.17
N SER A 188 -13.58 -25.31 2.74
CA SER A 188 -14.77 -26.17 2.71
C SER A 188 -15.21 -26.32 1.25
N GLY A 189 -14.51 -27.17 0.51
CA GLY A 189 -14.85 -27.54 -0.85
C GLY A 189 -15.97 -28.55 -0.79
N SER A 190 -16.99 -28.34 -1.62
CA SER A 190 -18.14 -29.22 -1.86
C SER A 190 -17.70 -30.57 -2.48
N GLY A 191 -16.79 -31.28 -1.83
CA GLY A 191 -16.37 -32.63 -2.15
C GLY A 191 -17.01 -33.61 -1.17
N LEU A 192 -17.71 -34.61 -1.69
CA LEU A 192 -18.29 -35.70 -0.92
C LEU A 192 -17.16 -36.52 -0.26
N GLY A 193 -16.73 -36.09 0.92
CA GLY A 193 -15.68 -36.74 1.70
C GLY A 193 -15.79 -36.32 3.15
N VAL A 194 -16.63 -37.03 3.91
CA VAL A 194 -16.74 -36.89 5.36
C VAL A 194 -15.47 -37.40 6.03
N SER A 195 -14.45 -36.55 6.18
CA SER A 195 -13.33 -36.86 7.06
C SER A 195 -13.81 -36.72 8.50
N SER A 196 -13.96 -37.83 9.21
CA SER A 196 -14.38 -37.94 10.62
C SER A 196 -13.39 -37.34 11.65
N GLY A 197 -12.46 -36.47 11.22
CA GLY A 197 -11.31 -36.00 12.00
C GLY A 197 -11.24 -34.50 12.29
N GLY A 198 -12.34 -33.76 12.11
CA GLY A 198 -12.36 -32.29 12.24
C GLY A 198 -11.63 -31.57 11.10
N ASP A 199 -11.80 -30.25 11.03
CA ASP A 199 -11.13 -29.44 10.01
C ASP A 199 -9.65 -29.28 10.37
N GLN A 200 -8.77 -29.45 9.38
CA GLN A 200 -7.32 -29.34 9.56
C GLN A 200 -6.85 -27.92 9.25
N VAL A 201 -6.59 -27.13 10.28
CA VAL A 201 -6.00 -25.78 10.11
C VAL A 201 -4.48 -25.89 10.23
N TYR A 202 -3.77 -25.41 9.22
CA TYR A 202 -2.32 -25.40 9.22
C TYR A 202 -1.80 -24.12 9.88
N VAL A 203 -0.98 -24.29 10.90
CA VAL A 203 -0.43 -23.21 11.70
C VAL A 203 1.09 -23.30 11.71
N LEU A 204 1.76 -22.16 11.63
CA LEU A 204 3.20 -22.06 11.80
C LEU A 204 3.55 -22.18 13.28
N VAL A 205 4.27 -23.23 13.62
CA VAL A 205 4.71 -23.56 14.97
C VAL A 205 6.23 -23.46 15.04
N PRO A 206 6.81 -22.82 16.07
CA PRO A 206 8.25 -22.79 16.26
C PRO A 206 8.84 -24.20 16.35
N ASP A 207 10.02 -24.41 15.75
CA ASP A 207 10.69 -25.73 15.67
C ASP A 207 10.78 -26.43 17.05
N ALA A 208 11.07 -25.67 18.12
CA ALA A 208 11.17 -26.18 19.49
C ALA A 208 9.86 -26.74 20.08
N LYS A 209 8.70 -26.39 19.51
CA LYS A 209 7.37 -26.83 19.98
C LYS A 209 6.77 -27.93 19.11
N VAL A 210 7.37 -28.23 17.96
CA VAL A 210 6.84 -29.21 16.99
C VAL A 210 6.63 -30.57 17.63
N ALA A 211 7.64 -31.10 18.34
CA ALA A 211 7.58 -32.42 18.97
C ALA A 211 6.44 -32.51 20.00
N THR A 212 6.31 -31.51 20.88
CA THR A 212 5.26 -31.44 21.92
C THR A 212 3.86 -31.40 21.33
N ILE A 213 3.68 -30.69 20.21
CA ILE A 213 2.40 -30.61 19.51
C ILE A 213 2.06 -31.96 18.87
N ILE A 214 3.01 -32.59 18.18
CA ILE A 214 2.81 -33.91 17.56
C ILE A 214 2.46 -34.96 18.62
N GLU A 215 3.18 -34.99 19.74
CA GLU A 215 2.89 -35.87 20.87
C GLU A 215 1.45 -35.67 21.38
N SER A 216 1.03 -34.41 21.54
CA SER A 216 -0.30 -34.09 22.04
C SER A 216 -1.41 -34.51 21.04
N VAL A 217 -1.20 -34.26 19.74
CA VAL A 217 -2.14 -34.67 18.69
C VAL A 217 -2.24 -36.19 18.61
N ASN A 218 -1.11 -36.90 18.63
CA ASN A 218 -1.08 -38.37 18.62
C ASN A 218 -1.70 -38.98 19.89
N GLY A 219 -1.59 -38.30 21.02
CA GLY A 219 -2.27 -38.66 22.27
C GLY A 219 -3.77 -38.35 22.31
N GLY A 220 -4.35 -37.86 21.22
CA GLY A 220 -5.77 -37.54 21.12
C GLY A 220 -6.19 -36.33 21.95
N ALA A 221 -5.27 -35.37 22.16
CA ALA A 221 -5.58 -34.13 22.86
C ALA A 221 -6.60 -33.28 22.08
N LYS A 222 -7.44 -32.54 22.82
CA LYS A 222 -8.34 -31.55 22.24
C LYS A 222 -7.58 -30.25 22.01
N VAL A 223 -7.42 -29.87 20.74
CA VAL A 223 -6.78 -28.61 20.34
C VAL A 223 -7.85 -27.53 20.18
N THR A 224 -7.55 -26.32 20.64
CA THR A 224 -8.42 -25.14 20.49
C THR A 224 -7.58 -23.96 20.07
N LEU A 225 -7.99 -23.30 18.99
CA LEU A 225 -7.34 -22.09 18.50
C LEU A 225 -8.11 -20.87 19.00
N ILE A 226 -7.42 -19.99 19.73
CA ILE A 226 -8.01 -18.76 20.23
C ILE A 226 -7.40 -17.58 19.47
N PRO A 227 -8.17 -16.84 18.66
CA PRO A 227 -7.62 -15.71 17.93
C PRO A 227 -7.12 -14.61 18.87
N ALA A 228 -5.95 -14.04 18.55
CA ALA A 228 -5.41 -12.89 19.25
C ALA A 228 -6.24 -11.63 18.95
N ALA A 229 -6.20 -10.67 19.87
CA ALA A 229 -6.80 -9.35 19.64
C ALA A 229 -6.23 -8.71 18.36
N GLY A 230 -7.12 -8.21 17.50
CA GLY A 230 -6.75 -7.60 16.20
C GLY A 230 -6.31 -8.60 15.12
N SER A 231 -6.47 -9.91 15.34
CA SER A 231 -6.21 -10.90 14.30
C SER A 231 -7.18 -10.71 13.12
N PRO A 232 -6.70 -10.79 11.86
CA PRO A 232 -7.62 -10.86 10.72
C PRO A 232 -8.49 -12.11 10.86
N MET A 233 -9.77 -11.97 10.50
CA MET A 233 -10.77 -13.03 10.54
C MET A 233 -11.64 -12.94 9.30
N LYS A 234 -12.34 -14.03 8.98
CA LYS A 234 -13.26 -14.03 7.85
C LYS A 234 -14.42 -13.06 8.13
N GLY A 235 -14.56 -12.03 7.30
CA GLY A 235 -15.62 -11.01 7.43
C GLY A 235 -15.20 -9.69 8.09
N ASN A 236 -13.92 -9.54 8.42
CA ASN A 236 -13.30 -8.28 8.87
C ASN A 236 -12.21 -7.82 7.91
#